data_AF-A0A1V1TQU1-F1
#
_entry.id   AF-A0A1V1TQU1-F1
#
_cell.length_a   1.000
_cell.length_b   1.000
_cell.length_c   1.000
_cell.angle_alpha   90.00
_cell.angle_beta   90.00
_cell.angle_gamma   90.00
#
_symmetry.space_group_name_H-M   'P 1'
#
loop_
_entity.id
_entity.type
_entity.pdbx_description
1 polymer ?
#
loop_
_entity_poly.entity_id
_entity_poly.type
_entity_poly.pdbx_seq_one_letter_code
_entity_poly.pdbx_strand_id
1 'polypeptide(L)'
;MRRTIQRLARPSPPYPRVQPRSAPVHVSKPAWEDPTVDIEPSQNVTSMYRQHGIIFPYQLRPLKGIFAGNNTYHLGVSYSQEHCVLHQSMKFFDRIEHPFMRPLLDIYVEKNKEPLWFSGFAHGAGAFPNKTASKKITHALRDALAEAGYDRFGRKVLVDGESSAVAELYGTLRVMTNKPLVVCNANFTELLECAKAIVARAEKELQRDKNGRHIEGPQRQHYPPRHGAQRGQRRQHNGQQHNNQRVRRSY
;
A
#
# COMPACT_ATOMS: atom_id res chain seq x y z
N MET A 1 -79.23 33.65 -19.30
CA MET A 1 -78.84 32.36 -19.91
C MET A 1 -77.32 32.30 -20.02
N ARG A 2 -76.64 31.56 -19.13
CA ARG A 2 -75.16 31.40 -19.13
C ARG A 2 -74.81 30.01 -19.66
N ARG A 3 -74.02 29.95 -20.74
CA ARG A 3 -73.51 28.69 -21.33
C ARG A 3 -72.25 28.24 -20.59
N THR A 4 -72.33 27.06 -19.96
CA THR A 4 -71.19 26.37 -19.34
C THR A 4 -70.48 25.54 -20.42
N ILE A 5 -69.23 25.83 -20.73
CA ILE A 5 -68.40 24.99 -21.61
C ILE A 5 -67.68 23.96 -20.73
N GLN A 6 -68.12 22.71 -20.78
CA GLN A 6 -67.39 21.57 -20.22
C GLN A 6 -66.15 21.30 -21.08
N ARG A 7 -64.95 21.46 -20.51
CA ARG A 7 -63.71 20.95 -21.13
C ARG A 7 -63.65 19.43 -20.95
N LEU A 8 -63.83 18.70 -22.05
CA LEU A 8 -63.53 17.27 -22.13
C LEU A 8 -62.02 17.04 -21.93
N ALA A 9 -61.66 16.22 -20.94
CA ALA A 9 -60.29 15.76 -20.73
C ALA A 9 -59.84 14.90 -21.92
N ARG A 10 -58.65 15.21 -22.46
CA ARG A 10 -58.01 14.36 -23.49
C ARG A 10 -57.47 13.09 -22.83
N PRO A 11 -57.66 11.89 -23.43
CA PRO A 11 -57.00 10.68 -22.97
C PRO A 11 -55.49 10.76 -23.23
N SER A 12 -54.69 10.39 -22.24
CA SER A 12 -53.24 10.29 -22.33
C SER A 12 -52.83 9.20 -23.33
N PRO A 13 -51.75 9.39 -24.11
CA PRO A 13 -51.25 8.35 -25.01
C PRO A 13 -50.69 7.16 -24.21
N PRO A 14 -50.72 5.94 -24.78
CA PRO A 14 -50.16 4.75 -24.13
C PRO A 14 -48.63 4.86 -24.00
N TYR A 15 -48.11 4.53 -22.83
CA TYR A 15 -46.67 4.50 -22.57
C TYR A 15 -45.98 3.46 -23.47
N PRO A 16 -44.83 3.79 -24.09
CA PRO A 16 -44.05 2.80 -24.82
C PRO A 16 -43.51 1.74 -23.85
N ARG A 17 -43.74 0.47 -24.21
CA ARG A 17 -43.27 -0.71 -23.49
C ARG A 17 -41.74 -0.72 -23.48
N VAL A 18 -41.13 -0.45 -22.32
CA VAL A 18 -39.69 -0.56 -22.11
C VAL A 18 -39.30 -2.02 -22.30
N GLN A 19 -38.52 -2.32 -23.35
CA GLN A 19 -37.94 -3.64 -23.53
C GLN A 19 -36.97 -3.93 -22.36
N PRO A 20 -36.96 -5.14 -21.79
CA PRO A 20 -36.00 -5.50 -20.75
C PRO A 20 -34.60 -5.39 -21.35
N ARG A 21 -33.77 -4.52 -20.74
CA ARG A 21 -32.35 -4.39 -21.02
C ARG A 21 -31.74 -5.79 -20.94
N SER A 22 -31.15 -6.24 -22.04
CA SER A 22 -30.31 -7.42 -22.10
C SER A 22 -29.32 -7.42 -20.94
N ALA A 23 -29.14 -8.59 -20.32
CA ALA A 23 -28.26 -8.77 -19.16
C ALA A 23 -26.88 -8.13 -19.41
N PRO A 24 -26.28 -7.46 -18.41
CA PRO A 24 -24.98 -6.86 -18.58
C PRO A 24 -23.98 -7.95 -19.00
N VAL A 25 -23.36 -7.76 -20.17
CA VAL A 25 -22.21 -8.53 -20.61
C VAL A 25 -21.21 -8.49 -19.47
N HIS A 26 -20.86 -9.67 -18.95
CA HIS A 26 -19.88 -9.82 -17.89
C HIS A 26 -18.51 -9.46 -18.49
N VAL A 27 -18.19 -8.17 -18.53
CA VAL A 27 -16.84 -7.71 -18.84
C VAL A 27 -15.97 -8.20 -17.69
N SER A 28 -15.14 -9.18 -17.96
CA SER A 28 -14.10 -9.62 -17.04
C SER A 28 -13.31 -8.39 -16.63
N LYS A 29 -13.25 -8.14 -15.32
CA LYS A 29 -12.47 -7.03 -14.78
C LYS A 29 -11.04 -7.18 -15.28
N PRO A 30 -10.45 -6.14 -15.88
CA PRO A 30 -9.07 -6.20 -16.32
C PRO A 30 -8.18 -6.44 -15.09
N ALA A 31 -7.08 -7.18 -15.28
CA ALA A 31 -6.21 -7.69 -14.21
C ALA A 31 -5.68 -6.61 -13.23
N TRP A 32 -5.75 -5.32 -13.60
CA TRP A 32 -5.41 -4.20 -12.73
C TRP A 32 -6.45 -3.87 -11.63
N GLU A 33 -7.62 -4.51 -11.64
CA GLU A 33 -8.63 -4.41 -10.57
C GLU A 33 -8.51 -5.51 -9.51
N ASP A 34 -7.64 -6.50 -9.70
CA ASP A 34 -7.44 -7.57 -8.73
C ASP A 34 -6.19 -7.28 -7.87
N PRO A 35 -6.37 -6.84 -6.60
CA PRO A 35 -5.26 -6.56 -5.69
C PRO A 35 -4.48 -7.82 -5.27
N THR A 36 -4.87 -9.01 -5.75
CA THR A 36 -4.19 -10.29 -5.47
C THR A 36 -3.20 -10.72 -6.54
N VAL A 37 -3.10 -10.00 -7.67
CA VAL A 37 -2.06 -10.26 -8.67
C VAL A 37 -0.74 -9.69 -8.16
N ASP A 38 0.23 -10.58 -7.94
CA ASP A 38 1.61 -10.19 -7.65
C ASP A 38 2.17 -9.46 -8.89
N ILE A 39 2.18 -8.13 -8.83
CA ILE A 39 2.74 -7.30 -9.90
C ILE A 39 4.26 -7.40 -9.82
N GLU A 40 4.86 -7.93 -10.88
CA GLU A 40 6.30 -7.97 -11.04
C GLU A 40 6.78 -6.73 -11.79
N PRO A 41 7.60 -5.86 -11.14
CA PRO A 41 8.12 -4.67 -11.78
C PRO A 41 8.94 -4.99 -13.03
N SER A 42 8.86 -4.16 -14.06
CA SER A 42 9.76 -4.27 -15.21
C SER A 42 11.23 -4.04 -14.79
N GLN A 43 12.18 -4.62 -15.54
CA GLN A 43 13.62 -4.47 -15.25
C GLN A 43 14.06 -2.99 -15.22
N ASN A 44 13.45 -2.16 -16.07
CA ASN A 44 13.69 -0.72 -16.11
C ASN A 44 13.33 -0.05 -14.77
N VAL A 45 12.15 -0.38 -14.23
CA VAL A 45 11.70 0.13 -12.91
C VAL A 45 12.63 -0.36 -11.80
N THR A 46 12.98 -1.65 -11.80
CA THR A 46 13.88 -2.22 -10.79
C THR A 46 15.27 -1.56 -10.80
N SER A 47 15.84 -1.34 -11.98
CA SER A 47 17.16 -0.70 -12.13
C SER A 47 17.13 0.74 -11.61
N MET A 48 16.09 1.49 -11.98
CA MET A 48 15.95 2.89 -11.62
C MET A 48 15.73 3.07 -10.11
N TYR A 49 14.88 2.24 -9.49
CA TYR A 49 14.69 2.27 -8.04
C TYR A 49 15.96 1.87 -7.28
N ARG A 50 16.72 0.91 -7.76
CA ARG A 50 18.04 0.59 -7.18
C ARG A 50 18.99 1.79 -7.24
N GLN A 51 19.02 2.52 -8.36
CA GLN A 51 19.87 3.70 -8.53
C GLN A 51 19.53 4.81 -7.52
N HIS A 52 18.25 4.96 -7.17
CA HIS A 52 17.78 6.01 -6.25
C HIS A 52 17.59 5.54 -4.81
N GLY A 53 17.92 4.29 -4.47
CA GLY A 53 17.71 3.74 -3.13
C GLY A 53 16.22 3.65 -2.75
N ILE A 54 15.37 3.40 -3.74
CA ILE A 54 13.92 3.24 -3.60
C ILE A 54 13.60 1.74 -3.62
N ILE A 55 12.64 1.33 -2.80
CA ILE A 55 12.19 -0.05 -2.65
C ILE A 55 10.71 -0.20 -2.96
N PHE A 56 10.30 -1.47 -3.08
CA PHE A 56 8.93 -1.85 -3.34
C PHE A 56 8.14 -2.12 -2.04
N PRO A 57 6.79 -2.03 -2.06
CA PRO A 57 5.94 -2.17 -0.88
C PRO A 57 6.11 -3.46 -0.10
N TYR A 58 6.45 -4.57 -0.77
CA TYR A 58 6.65 -5.87 -0.13
C TYR A 58 7.93 -5.93 0.73
N GLN A 59 8.81 -4.93 0.63
CA GLN A 59 10.03 -4.79 1.44
C GLN A 59 9.80 -3.97 2.73
N LEU A 60 8.60 -3.41 2.94
CA LEU A 60 8.25 -2.76 4.21
C LEU A 60 8.19 -3.80 5.33
N ARG A 61 8.74 -3.44 6.49
CA ARG A 61 8.78 -4.29 7.69
C ARG A 61 7.73 -3.83 8.69
N PRO A 62 7.05 -4.73 9.42
CA PRO A 62 6.13 -4.32 10.47
C PRO A 62 6.91 -3.63 11.61
N LEU A 63 6.44 -2.46 12.04
CA LEU A 63 6.97 -1.79 13.22
C LEU A 63 6.25 -2.35 14.46
N LYS A 64 6.93 -3.20 15.21
CA LYS A 64 6.37 -3.91 16.38
C LYS A 64 6.53 -3.10 17.67
N GLY A 65 5.74 -3.46 18.68
CA GLY A 65 5.88 -2.93 20.04
C GLY A 65 5.36 -1.50 20.25
N ILE A 66 4.49 -1.00 19.36
CA ILE A 66 3.90 0.34 19.49
C ILE A 66 2.75 0.34 20.49
N PHE A 67 1.85 -0.64 20.36
CA PHE A 67 0.65 -0.73 21.18
C PHE A 67 0.89 -1.79 22.26
N ALA A 68 1.11 -1.37 23.51
CA ALA A 68 1.38 -2.24 24.66
C ALA A 68 0.13 -2.94 25.21
N GLY A 69 -1.04 -2.76 24.57
CA GLY A 69 -2.32 -3.29 25.01
C GLY A 69 -3.32 -3.36 23.85
N ASN A 70 -4.48 -2.71 24.01
CA ASN A 70 -5.54 -2.73 23.00
C ASN A 70 -5.26 -1.74 21.85
N ASN A 71 -5.23 -2.26 20.62
CA ASN A 71 -5.17 -1.45 19.41
C ASN A 71 -6.59 -1.10 18.95
N THR A 72 -7.24 -0.18 19.68
CA THR A 72 -8.64 0.21 19.47
C THR A 72 -8.97 0.58 18.02
N TYR A 73 -8.03 1.23 17.33
CA TYR A 73 -8.20 1.70 15.96
C TYR A 73 -7.71 0.71 14.90
N HIS A 74 -7.26 -0.49 15.32
CA HIS A 74 -6.70 -1.53 14.46
C HIS A 74 -5.62 -0.99 13.50
N LEU A 75 -4.72 -0.16 14.03
CA LEU A 75 -3.61 0.42 13.27
C LEU A 75 -2.51 -0.63 13.07
N GLY A 76 -2.20 -0.94 11.82
CA GLY A 76 -0.96 -1.60 11.43
C GLY A 76 0.09 -0.56 11.09
N VAL A 77 1.34 -0.79 11.48
CA VAL A 77 2.44 0.14 11.16
C VAL A 77 3.55 -0.64 10.49
N SER A 78 4.10 -0.07 9.43
CA SER A 78 5.23 -0.64 8.71
C SER A 78 6.23 0.44 8.33
N TYR A 79 7.50 0.07 8.26
CA TYR A 79 8.58 1.01 8.01
C TYR A 79 9.67 0.41 7.12
N SER A 80 10.52 1.28 6.58
CA SER A 80 11.82 0.93 6.01
C SER A 80 12.80 2.09 6.16
N GLN A 81 14.08 1.75 6.27
CA GLN A 81 15.20 2.70 6.23
C GLN A 81 15.52 3.19 4.80
N GLU A 82 14.79 2.67 3.80
CA GLU A 82 14.81 3.11 2.40
C GLU A 82 13.44 3.65 2.00
N HIS A 83 13.42 4.52 0.99
CA HIS A 83 12.18 5.10 0.49
C HIS A 83 11.36 4.07 -0.27
N CYS A 84 10.08 3.93 0.04
CA CYS A 84 9.22 2.90 -0.51
C CYS A 84 8.06 3.51 -1.29
N VAL A 85 7.86 3.04 -2.51
CA VAL A 85 6.72 3.47 -3.32
C VAL A 85 5.38 3.04 -2.71
N LEU A 86 4.32 3.75 -3.08
CA LEU A 86 2.96 3.41 -2.65
C LEU A 86 2.49 2.13 -3.33
N HIS A 87 1.76 1.30 -2.58
CA HIS A 87 1.19 0.06 -3.13
C HIS A 87 0.27 0.33 -4.32
N GLN A 88 -0.48 1.44 -4.28
CA GLN A 88 -1.36 1.87 -5.38
C GLN A 88 -0.62 2.23 -6.67
N SER A 89 0.67 2.58 -6.57
CA SER A 89 1.50 2.88 -7.74
C SER A 89 1.95 1.63 -8.47
N MET A 90 1.95 0.47 -7.80
CA MET A 90 2.47 -0.79 -8.37
C MET A 90 1.76 -1.16 -9.67
N LYS A 91 0.46 -0.90 -9.79
CA LYS A 91 -0.32 -1.20 -11.01
C LYS A 91 0.20 -0.52 -12.28
N PHE A 92 1.02 0.52 -12.16
CA PHE A 92 1.63 1.23 -13.28
C PHE A 92 3.06 0.76 -13.59
N PHE A 93 3.60 -0.16 -12.80
CA PHE A 93 4.98 -0.65 -12.91
C PHE A 93 5.07 -2.09 -13.43
N ASP A 94 3.96 -2.67 -13.88
CA ASP A 94 3.89 -4.02 -14.43
C ASP A 94 4.85 -4.21 -15.63
N ARG A 95 5.05 -5.46 -16.05
CA ARG A 95 5.93 -5.88 -17.15
C ARG A 95 5.63 -5.16 -18.47
N ILE A 96 4.37 -4.79 -18.71
CA ILE A 96 3.98 -3.97 -19.84
C ILE A 96 4.12 -2.50 -19.42
N GLU A 97 5.00 -1.75 -20.09
CA GLU A 97 5.25 -0.34 -19.76
C GLU A 97 3.96 0.48 -19.86
N HIS A 98 3.41 0.89 -18.71
CA HIS A 98 2.25 1.75 -18.66
C HIS A 98 2.62 3.16 -19.17
N PRO A 99 1.77 3.88 -19.93
CA PRO A 99 2.07 5.24 -20.39
C PRO A 99 2.44 6.22 -19.26
N PHE A 100 1.84 6.04 -18.08
CA PHE A 100 2.15 6.81 -16.87
C PHE A 100 3.35 6.32 -16.05
N MET A 101 4.02 5.23 -16.46
CA MET A 101 5.17 4.69 -15.73
C MET A 101 6.26 5.75 -15.56
N ARG A 102 6.75 6.34 -16.66
CA ARG A 102 7.86 7.33 -16.61
C ARG A 102 7.51 8.57 -15.79
N PRO A 103 6.36 9.26 -16.02
CA PRO A 103 5.97 10.39 -15.16
C PRO A 103 5.90 10.02 -13.68
N LEU A 104 5.43 8.81 -13.35
CA LEU A 104 5.31 8.37 -11.96
C LEU A 104 6.67 8.07 -11.33
N LEU A 105 7.62 7.51 -12.11
CA LEU A 105 9.00 7.33 -11.68
C LEU A 105 9.65 8.68 -11.38
N ASP A 106 9.50 9.67 -12.26
CA ASP A 106 10.07 11.02 -12.08
C ASP A 106 9.56 11.68 -10.79
N ILE A 107 8.27 11.52 -10.48
CA ILE A 107 7.68 11.99 -9.21
C ILE A 107 8.39 11.37 -8.01
N TYR A 108 8.68 10.07 -8.04
CA TYR A 108 9.36 9.40 -6.93
C TYR A 108 10.83 9.81 -6.80
N VAL A 109 11.53 10.11 -7.91
CA VAL A 109 12.88 10.69 -7.86
C VAL A 109 12.87 12.06 -7.21
N GLU A 110 11.96 12.92 -7.66
CA GLU A 110 11.88 14.28 -7.16
C GLU A 110 11.53 14.29 -5.66
N LYS A 111 10.60 13.42 -5.26
CA LYS A 111 10.22 13.21 -3.86
C LYS A 111 11.36 12.63 -3.01
N ASN A 112 12.37 11.99 -3.61
CA ASN A 112 13.51 11.40 -2.87
C ASN A 112 14.34 12.45 -2.11
N LYS A 113 14.13 13.75 -2.38
CA LYS A 113 14.70 14.88 -1.64
C LYS A 113 14.09 15.07 -0.24
N GLU A 114 12.89 14.53 -0.02
CA GLU A 114 12.22 14.50 1.29
C GLU A 114 12.78 13.32 2.10
N PRO A 115 13.38 13.54 3.28
CA PRO A 115 13.99 12.45 4.06
C PRO A 115 12.99 11.41 4.54
N LEU A 116 11.80 11.82 4.96
CA LEU A 116 10.77 10.92 5.45
C LEU A 116 9.56 10.89 4.52
N TRP A 117 9.25 9.70 4.02
CA TRP A 117 7.99 9.44 3.34
C TRP A 117 7.02 8.78 4.30
N PHE A 118 5.93 9.48 4.66
CA PHE A 118 4.88 8.87 5.46
C PHE A 118 3.50 8.95 4.82
N SER A 119 2.64 7.99 5.17
CA SER A 119 1.29 7.91 4.65
C SER A 119 0.35 7.17 5.59
N GLY A 120 -0.86 7.69 5.77
CA GLY A 120 -2.01 6.95 6.29
C GLY A 120 -2.75 6.23 5.16
N PHE A 121 -3.10 4.97 5.38
CA PHE A 121 -3.88 4.15 4.45
C PHE A 121 -5.06 3.50 5.16
N ALA A 122 -6.22 3.46 4.54
CA ALA A 122 -7.36 2.77 5.10
C ALA A 122 -8.10 1.98 4.01
N HIS A 123 -8.55 0.79 4.37
CA HIS A 123 -9.33 -0.08 3.49
C HIS A 123 -10.40 -0.83 4.29
N GLY A 124 -11.33 -1.47 3.60
CA GLY A 124 -12.39 -2.27 4.24
C GLY A 124 -13.73 -1.54 4.41
N ALA A 125 -13.87 -0.30 3.92
CA ALA A 125 -15.17 0.36 3.75
C ALA A 125 -15.28 1.03 2.37
N GLY A 126 -16.33 1.83 2.15
CA GLY A 126 -16.50 2.63 0.94
C GLY A 126 -15.41 3.69 0.74
N ALA A 127 -15.33 4.25 -0.47
CA ALA A 127 -14.29 5.20 -0.86
C ALA A 127 -14.22 6.44 0.06
N PHE A 128 -15.38 6.99 0.46
CA PHE A 128 -15.43 8.17 1.32
C PHE A 128 -14.87 7.91 2.73
N PRO A 129 -15.36 6.90 3.50
CA PRO A 129 -14.74 6.57 4.79
C PRO A 129 -13.25 6.23 4.72
N ASN A 130 -12.80 5.47 3.71
CA ASN A 130 -11.38 5.14 3.55
C ASN A 130 -10.53 6.40 3.36
N LYS A 131 -10.97 7.34 2.52
CA LYS A 131 -10.26 8.59 2.27
C LYS A 131 -10.23 9.48 3.51
N THR A 132 -11.34 9.58 4.22
CA THR A 132 -11.44 10.36 5.47
C THR A 132 -10.53 9.80 6.55
N ALA A 133 -10.57 8.49 6.79
CA ALA A 133 -9.69 7.83 7.76
C ALA A 133 -8.20 8.01 7.41
N SER A 134 -7.83 7.80 6.14
CA SER A 134 -6.45 7.97 5.65
C SER A 134 -5.94 9.40 5.89
N LYS A 135 -6.77 10.41 5.59
CA LYS A 135 -6.44 11.82 5.84
C LYS A 135 -6.28 12.10 7.33
N LYS A 136 -7.19 11.58 8.16
CA LYS A 136 -7.17 11.81 9.62
C LYS A 136 -5.93 11.19 10.27
N ILE A 137 -5.55 9.97 9.88
CA ILE A 137 -4.29 9.34 10.30
C ILE A 137 -3.08 10.16 9.85
N THR A 138 -3.06 10.58 8.59
CA THR A 138 -1.94 11.38 8.05
C THR A 138 -1.82 12.73 8.76
N HIS A 139 -2.95 13.34 9.15
CA HIS A 139 -2.97 14.58 9.91
C HIS A 139 -2.40 14.37 11.32
N ALA A 140 -2.89 13.36 12.05
CA ALA A 140 -2.38 13.02 13.38
C ALA A 140 -0.86 12.71 13.37
N LEU A 141 -0.36 12.02 12.35
CA LEU A 141 1.08 11.78 12.18
C LEU A 141 1.88 13.06 11.96
N ARG A 142 1.34 14.02 11.20
CA ARG A 142 2.01 15.31 10.97
C ARG A 142 2.10 16.11 12.25
N ASP A 143 1.02 16.17 13.02
CA ASP A 143 0.99 16.89 14.30
C ASP A 143 1.92 16.22 15.31
N ALA A 144 1.95 14.88 15.37
CA ALA A 144 2.89 14.13 16.20
C ALA A 144 4.36 14.37 15.81
N LEU A 145 4.68 14.48 14.52
CA LEU A 145 6.03 14.83 14.06
C LEU A 145 6.42 16.24 14.50
N ALA A 146 5.51 17.20 14.35
CA ALA A 146 5.73 18.58 14.77
C ALA A 146 5.97 18.68 16.28
N GLU A 147 5.17 17.99 17.09
CA GLU A 147 5.36 17.93 18.54
C GLU A 147 6.68 17.24 18.95
N ALA A 148 7.15 16.26 18.16
CA ALA A 148 8.45 15.63 18.35
C ALA A 148 9.62 16.50 17.82
N GLY A 149 9.36 17.72 17.35
CA GLY A 149 10.37 18.65 16.86
C GLY A 149 10.91 18.31 15.47
N TYR A 150 10.07 17.73 14.59
CA TYR A 150 10.40 17.52 13.18
C TYR A 150 9.52 18.36 12.28
N ASP A 151 10.04 18.70 11.10
CA ASP A 151 9.22 19.29 10.04
C ASP A 151 8.33 18.22 9.38
N ARG A 152 7.49 18.68 8.44
CA ARG A 152 6.59 17.80 7.67
C ARG A 152 7.31 16.78 6.77
N PHE A 153 8.62 16.85 6.64
CA PHE A 153 9.45 15.97 5.83
C PHE A 153 10.41 15.12 6.68
N GLY A 154 10.30 15.17 8.01
CA GLY A 154 11.10 14.38 8.94
C GLY A 154 12.46 14.98 9.30
N ARG A 155 12.76 16.23 8.95
CA ARG A 155 14.00 16.91 9.37
C ARG A 155 13.85 17.44 10.78
N LYS A 156 14.89 17.31 11.61
CA LYS A 156 14.85 17.86 12.97
C LYS A 156 14.85 19.39 12.91
N VAL A 157 13.88 20.00 13.58
CA VAL A 157 13.80 21.46 13.76
C VAL A 157 14.47 21.75 15.10
N LEU A 158 15.66 22.37 15.03
CA LEU A 158 16.40 22.79 16.21
C LEU A 158 16.01 24.22 16.55
N VAL A 159 15.86 24.52 17.84
CA VAL A 159 15.77 25.91 18.31
C VAL A 159 17.18 26.51 18.29
N ASP A 160 17.29 27.81 18.04
CA ASP A 160 18.58 28.50 17.92
C ASP A 160 19.54 28.14 19.07
N GLY A 161 20.70 27.57 18.72
CA GLY A 161 21.74 27.16 19.65
C GLY A 161 21.67 25.70 20.13
N GLU A 162 20.61 24.95 19.80
CA GLU A 162 20.55 23.52 20.10
C GLU A 162 21.28 22.70 19.03
N SER A 163 22.09 21.73 19.46
CA SER A 163 22.66 20.70 18.58
C SER A 163 22.12 19.34 18.96
N SER A 164 21.36 18.71 18.06
CA SER A 164 20.96 17.31 18.20
C SER A 164 21.98 16.39 17.53
N ALA A 165 22.17 15.20 18.11
CA ALA A 165 22.88 14.09 17.46
C ALA A 165 22.10 13.53 16.26
N VAL A 166 20.78 13.72 16.26
CA VAL A 166 19.86 13.33 15.19
C VAL A 166 19.65 14.52 14.25
N ALA A 167 19.91 14.31 12.96
CA ALA A 167 19.64 15.31 11.93
C ALA A 167 18.22 15.17 11.36
N GLU A 168 17.78 13.93 11.12
CA GLU A 168 16.52 13.65 10.45
C GLU A 168 16.02 12.22 10.72
N LEU A 169 14.75 11.98 10.39
CA LEU A 169 14.18 10.66 10.17
C LEU A 169 14.23 10.37 8.68
N TYR A 170 14.80 9.23 8.30
CA TYR A 170 14.95 8.87 6.90
C TYR A 170 14.29 7.55 6.55
N GLY A 171 13.58 7.51 5.41
CA GLY A 171 13.01 6.31 4.84
C GLY A 171 11.49 6.41 4.74
N THR A 172 10.79 5.29 4.94
CA THR A 172 9.32 5.25 4.84
C THR A 172 8.63 4.78 6.11
N LEU A 173 7.54 5.44 6.47
CA LEU A 173 6.63 5.06 7.55
C LEU A 173 5.18 4.99 7.04
N ARG A 174 4.58 3.81 7.06
CA ARG A 174 3.19 3.59 6.62
C ARG A 174 2.33 3.15 7.80
N VAL A 175 1.24 3.87 8.01
CA VAL A 175 0.22 3.50 9.00
C VAL A 175 -1.03 3.11 8.25
N MET A 176 -1.58 1.94 8.55
CA MET A 176 -2.77 1.41 7.89
C MET A 176 -3.86 1.04 8.89
N THR A 177 -5.13 1.07 8.47
CA THR A 177 -6.24 0.49 9.24
C THR A 177 -7.16 -0.32 8.32
N ASN A 178 -7.68 -1.43 8.83
CA ASN A 178 -8.76 -2.20 8.22
C ASN A 178 -10.13 -1.87 8.83
N LYS A 179 -10.20 -0.89 9.75
CA LYS A 179 -11.42 -0.41 10.41
C LYS A 179 -11.60 1.11 10.23
N PRO A 180 -11.76 1.58 8.97
CA PRO A 180 -11.84 3.01 8.64
C PRO A 180 -12.97 3.74 9.38
N LEU A 181 -14.14 3.12 9.57
CA LEU A 181 -15.27 3.74 10.28
C LEU A 181 -14.94 4.06 11.75
N VAL A 182 -14.16 3.19 12.41
CA VAL A 182 -13.72 3.42 13.79
C VAL A 182 -12.80 4.63 13.85
N VAL A 183 -11.84 4.74 12.92
CA VAL A 183 -10.92 5.89 12.83
C VAL A 183 -11.66 7.19 12.49
N CYS A 184 -12.63 7.15 11.56
CA CYS A 184 -13.46 8.31 11.24
C CYS A 184 -14.15 8.88 12.48
N ASN A 185 -14.69 8.00 13.33
CA ASN A 185 -15.43 8.37 14.54
C ASN A 185 -14.55 8.57 15.79
N ALA A 186 -13.25 8.26 15.71
CA ALA A 186 -12.32 8.40 16.83
C ALA A 186 -12.23 9.86 17.31
N ASN A 187 -11.97 10.07 18.60
CA ASN A 187 -11.51 11.38 19.05
C ASN A 187 -10.14 11.68 18.42
N PHE A 188 -9.94 12.90 17.91
CA PHE A 188 -8.67 13.26 17.28
C PHE A 188 -7.51 13.27 18.28
N THR A 189 -7.75 13.69 19.53
CA THR A 189 -6.71 13.71 20.57
C THR A 189 -6.20 12.31 20.89
N GLU A 190 -7.08 11.32 21.01
CA GLU A 190 -6.71 9.92 21.22
C GLU A 190 -5.94 9.33 20.02
N LEU A 191 -6.35 9.68 18.81
CA LEU A 191 -5.64 9.28 17.60
C LEU A 191 -4.25 9.94 17.51
N LEU A 192 -4.13 11.18 17.96
CA LEU A 192 -2.86 11.91 18.04
C LEU A 192 -1.91 11.26 19.06
N GLU A 193 -2.39 10.84 20.23
CA GLU A 193 -1.57 10.09 21.19
C GLU A 193 -1.07 8.75 20.61
N CYS A 194 -1.91 8.06 19.84
CA CYS A 194 -1.47 6.88 19.09
C CYS A 194 -0.37 7.25 18.07
N ALA A 195 -0.53 8.36 17.36
CA ALA A 195 0.46 8.84 16.40
C ALA A 195 1.80 9.24 17.07
N LYS A 196 1.78 9.84 18.26
CA LYS A 196 2.98 10.14 19.06
C LYS A 196 3.72 8.87 19.44
N ALA A 197 3.02 7.84 19.91
CA ALA A 197 3.63 6.54 20.21
C ALA A 197 4.25 5.90 18.96
N ILE A 198 3.59 6.03 17.79
CA ILE A 198 4.14 5.58 16.50
C ILE A 198 5.43 6.33 16.17
N VAL A 199 5.42 7.66 16.24
CA VAL A 199 6.59 8.50 15.93
C VAL A 199 7.75 8.17 16.88
N ALA A 200 7.51 8.13 18.20
CA ALA A 200 8.54 7.79 19.18
C ALA A 200 9.18 6.40 18.95
N ARG A 201 8.40 5.43 18.45
CA ARG A 201 8.95 4.11 18.07
C ARG A 201 9.68 4.17 16.73
N ALA A 202 9.15 4.89 15.75
CA ALA A 202 9.75 5.04 14.42
C ALA A 202 11.07 5.79 14.47
N GLU A 203 11.22 6.77 15.38
CA GLU A 203 12.46 7.49 15.63
C GLU A 203 13.64 6.54 15.83
N LYS A 204 13.50 5.56 16.74
CA LYS A 204 14.57 4.59 17.04
C LYS A 204 15.10 3.89 15.77
N GLU A 205 14.20 3.56 14.86
CA GLU A 205 14.52 2.79 13.66
C GLU A 205 14.95 3.65 12.46
N LEU A 206 14.49 4.90 12.38
CA LEU A 206 14.62 5.77 11.19
C LEU A 206 15.58 6.94 11.40
N GLN A 207 16.03 7.22 12.62
CA GLN A 207 16.95 8.31 12.91
C GLN A 207 18.25 8.19 12.12
N ARG A 208 18.67 9.30 11.52
CA ARG A 208 19.98 9.49 10.92
C ARG A 208 20.77 10.58 11.64
N ASP A 209 22.08 10.35 11.71
CA ASP A 209 23.04 11.34 12.18
C ASP A 209 23.30 12.42 11.12
N LYS A 210 24.13 13.41 11.46
CA LYS A 210 24.55 14.48 10.53
C LYS A 210 25.35 13.98 9.32
N ASN A 211 25.83 12.74 9.35
CA ASN A 211 26.56 12.11 8.24
C ASN A 211 25.63 11.29 7.33
N GLY A 212 24.31 11.32 7.58
CA GLY A 212 23.33 10.55 6.81
C GLY A 212 23.35 9.04 7.11
N ARG A 213 23.94 8.61 8.24
CA ARG A 213 23.96 7.21 8.65
C ARG A 213 22.86 6.93 9.66
N HIS A 214 22.19 5.78 9.52
CA HIS A 214 21.24 5.34 10.55
C HIS A 214 21.95 5.05 11.87
N ILE A 215 21.41 5.60 12.96
CA ILE A 215 22.00 5.49 14.29
C ILE A 215 21.82 4.06 14.83
N GLU A 216 20.63 3.50 14.70
CA GLU A 216 20.41 2.06 14.90
C GLU A 216 20.74 1.34 13.58
N GLY A 217 21.75 0.46 13.62
CA GLY A 217 22.25 -0.27 12.46
C GLY A 217 21.16 -1.08 11.75
N PRO A 218 21.35 -1.42 10.45
CA PRO A 218 20.34 -2.12 9.68
C PRO A 218 20.06 -3.48 10.31
N GLN A 219 18.89 -3.63 10.97
CA GLN A 219 18.41 -4.94 11.39
C GLN A 219 18.10 -5.78 10.15
N ARG A 220 19.10 -6.50 9.62
CA ARG A 220 18.93 -7.47 8.52
C ARG A 220 18.17 -8.69 9.03
N GLN A 221 16.88 -8.56 9.30
CA GLN A 221 15.99 -9.72 9.38
C GLN A 221 15.72 -10.17 7.94
N HIS A 222 16.42 -11.24 7.52
CA HIS A 222 16.16 -11.95 6.29
C HIS A 222 14.70 -12.42 6.30
N TYR A 223 13.83 -11.73 5.55
CA TYR A 223 12.57 -12.33 5.16
C TYR A 223 12.89 -13.38 4.08
N PRO A 224 12.45 -14.64 4.24
CA PRO A 224 12.57 -15.60 3.16
C PRO A 224 11.77 -15.07 1.95
N PRO A 225 12.28 -15.25 0.72
CA PRO A 225 11.54 -14.88 -0.47
C PRO A 225 10.19 -15.59 -0.45
N ARG A 226 9.11 -14.81 -0.53
CA ARG A 226 7.76 -15.33 -0.68
C ARG A 226 7.67 -15.87 -2.10
N HIS A 227 8.06 -17.13 -2.29
CA HIS A 227 7.93 -17.85 -3.55
C HIS A 227 6.46 -17.90 -3.97
N GLY A 228 6.09 -17.07 -4.93
CA GLY A 228 5.06 -17.44 -5.90
C GLY A 228 5.58 -18.56 -6.81
N ALA A 229 4.65 -19.30 -7.41
CA ALA A 229 4.82 -20.32 -8.44
C ALA A 229 5.15 -21.76 -7.98
N GLN A 230 4.15 -22.46 -7.45
CA GLN A 230 3.95 -23.87 -7.86
C GLN A 230 3.44 -23.86 -9.31
N ARG A 231 4.34 -23.70 -10.27
CA ARG A 231 4.08 -23.95 -11.69
C ARG A 231 4.95 -25.12 -12.14
N GLY A 232 4.30 -26.26 -12.35
CA GLY A 232 4.66 -27.30 -13.30
C GLY A 232 6.06 -27.90 -13.19
N GLN A 233 6.20 -28.98 -12.42
CA GLN A 233 7.15 -30.03 -12.76
C GLN A 233 6.42 -31.33 -13.11
N ARG A 234 6.42 -31.57 -14.43
CA ARG A 234 6.51 -32.87 -15.11
C ARG A 234 6.59 -34.09 -14.18
N ARG A 235 5.52 -34.90 -14.17
CA ARG A 235 5.66 -36.34 -13.99
C ARG A 235 6.12 -36.96 -15.32
N GLN A 236 7.43 -37.11 -15.48
CA GLN A 236 8.02 -38.13 -16.35
C GLN A 236 9.26 -38.70 -15.66
N HIS A 237 9.49 -40.00 -15.89
CA HIS A 237 10.40 -40.95 -15.22
C HIS A 237 9.87 -41.57 -13.91
N ASN A 238 9.93 -42.89 -13.69
CA ASN A 238 10.72 -43.93 -14.36
C ASN A 238 10.16 -45.34 -14.06
N GLY A 239 10.47 -46.33 -14.90
CA GLY A 239 10.13 -47.72 -14.60
C GLY A 239 10.52 -48.78 -15.64
N GLN A 240 11.57 -48.58 -16.45
CA GLN A 240 12.23 -49.71 -17.11
C GLN A 240 13.09 -50.44 -16.08
N GLN A 241 12.62 -51.60 -15.60
CA GLN A 241 13.47 -52.61 -14.98
C GLN A 241 13.71 -53.71 -16.01
N HIS A 242 14.92 -53.71 -16.58
CA HIS A 242 15.52 -54.92 -17.12
C HIS A 242 15.95 -55.81 -15.95
N ASN A 243 15.48 -57.05 -15.93
CA ASN A 243 16.17 -58.12 -15.22
C ASN A 243 16.26 -59.34 -16.14
N ASN A 244 17.45 -59.53 -16.72
CA ASN A 244 17.84 -60.71 -17.46
C ASN A 244 18.45 -61.72 -16.47
N GLN A 245 17.90 -62.94 -16.42
CA GLN A 245 18.66 -64.21 -16.49
C GLN A 245 17.81 -65.37 -15.95
N ARG A 246 17.41 -66.28 -16.84
CA ARG A 246 17.75 -67.71 -16.72
C ARG A 246 17.41 -68.44 -18.01
N VAL A 247 18.47 -68.73 -18.76
CA VAL A 247 18.51 -69.80 -19.75
C VAL A 247 18.67 -71.12 -18.99
N ARG A 248 17.79 -72.09 -19.21
CA ARG A 248 18.17 -73.50 -19.27
C ARG A 248 17.33 -74.22 -20.32
N ARG A 249 18.06 -74.95 -21.17
CA ARG A 249 17.63 -75.74 -22.32
C ARG A 249 16.83 -76.97 -21.93
N SER A 250 15.96 -77.33 -22.87
CA SER A 250 15.49 -78.64 -23.33
C SER A 250 16.14 -79.90 -22.75
N TYR A 251 15.32 -80.87 -22.38
CA TYR A 251 15.14 -82.17 -23.08
C TYR A 251 13.65 -82.50 -23.11
#